data_AF-A0A7W5LSH3-F1
#
_entry.id   AF-A0A7W5LSH3-F1
#
_cell.length_a   1.000
_cell.length_b   1.000
_cell.length_c   1.000
_cell.angle_alpha   90.00
_cell.angle_beta   90.00
_cell.angle_gamma   90.00
#
_symmetry.space_group_name_H-M   'P 1'
#
loop_
_entity.id
_entity.type
_entity.pdbx_description
1 polymer ?
#
loop_
_entity_poly.entity_id
_entity_poly.type
_entity_poly.pdbx_seq_one_letter_code
_entity_poly.pdbx_strand_id
1 'polypeptide(L)'
;AALSTDQIGVLKTAQVAALKSTQIAALSTDQVAALTSSQIGALTATEVGALSTDDIATFSTDEIAAISTAGLRGLSTDDIASLSSDQLYAFTTTQVQALDAGQVAAVISAYAAYD
;
A
#
# COMPACT_ATOMS: atom_id res chain seq x y z
N ALA A 1 2.46 -7.73 23.88
CA ALA A 1 2.36 -6.29 23.58
C ALA A 1 2.57 -6.14 22.08
N ALA A 2 1.71 -5.37 21.40
CA ALA A 2 1.96 -4.98 20.01
C ALA A 2 3.09 -3.94 19.97
N LEU A 3 3.75 -3.77 18.82
CA LEU A 3 4.81 -2.77 18.63
C LEU A 3 4.22 -1.35 18.74
N SER A 4 4.95 -0.37 19.26
CA SER A 4 4.53 1.03 19.14
C SER A 4 4.74 1.54 17.71
N THR A 5 4.08 2.64 17.34
CA THR A 5 4.29 3.32 16.04
C THR A 5 5.76 3.74 15.87
N ASP A 6 6.39 4.27 16.92
CA ASP A 6 7.83 4.57 16.91
C ASP A 6 8.70 3.33 16.64
N GLN A 7 8.32 2.18 17.20
CA GLN A 7 9.03 0.93 16.98
C GLN A 7 8.84 0.41 15.54
N ILE A 8 7.66 0.63 14.94
CA ILE A 8 7.41 0.31 13.54
C ILE A 8 8.29 1.18 12.64
N GLY A 9 8.31 2.51 12.85
CA GLY A 9 9.06 3.44 12.01
C GLY A 9 10.57 3.19 11.97
N VAL A 10 11.15 2.52 12.98
CA VAL A 10 12.58 2.18 13.04
C VAL A 10 12.92 0.76 12.55
N LEU A 11 11.93 -0.05 12.12
CA LEU A 11 12.20 -1.37 11.55
C LEU A 11 13.03 -1.26 10.28
N LYS A 12 14.02 -2.14 10.12
CA LYS A 12 14.74 -2.25 8.85
C LYS A 12 13.86 -2.92 7.80
N THR A 13 14.07 -2.60 6.53
CA THR A 13 13.34 -3.21 5.41
C THR A 13 13.43 -4.74 5.41
N ALA A 14 14.58 -5.31 5.78
CA ALA A 14 14.74 -6.76 5.93
C ALA A 14 13.89 -7.37 7.05
N GLN A 15 13.58 -6.60 8.11
CA GLN A 15 12.69 -7.05 9.17
C GLN A 15 11.23 -6.99 8.71
N VAL A 16 10.87 -5.96 7.96
CA VAL A 16 9.52 -5.81 7.37
C VAL A 16 9.25 -6.90 6.35
N ALA A 17 10.19 -7.18 5.44
CA ALA A 17 10.09 -8.27 4.46
C ALA A 17 10.12 -9.69 5.05
N ALA A 18 10.42 -9.81 6.36
CA ALA A 18 10.35 -11.08 7.09
C ALA A 18 9.02 -11.26 7.85
N LEU A 19 8.15 -10.26 7.83
CA LEU A 19 6.82 -10.35 8.44
C LEU A 19 5.95 -11.30 7.61
N LYS A 20 5.09 -12.04 8.30
CA LYS A 20 4.06 -12.85 7.64
C LYS A 20 2.85 -11.96 7.38
N SER A 21 2.07 -12.28 6.34
CA SER A 21 0.79 -11.61 6.05
C SER A 21 -0.16 -11.57 7.26
N THR A 22 -0.18 -12.61 8.08
CA THR A 22 -0.98 -12.65 9.32
C THR A 22 -0.49 -11.68 10.40
N GLN A 23 0.79 -11.32 10.41
CA GLN A 23 1.33 -10.29 11.31
C GLN A 23 1.02 -8.90 10.78
N ILE A 24 1.06 -8.70 9.46
CA ILE A 24 0.67 -7.45 8.80
C ILE A 24 -0.82 -7.18 9.03
N ALA A 25 -1.69 -8.16 8.80
CA ALA A 25 -3.14 -8.05 9.03
C ALA A 25 -3.52 -7.85 10.50
N ALA A 26 -2.59 -8.06 11.43
CA ALA A 26 -2.81 -7.84 12.87
C ALA A 26 -2.32 -6.46 13.35
N LEU A 27 -1.71 -5.66 12.48
CA LEU A 27 -1.36 -4.28 12.79
C LEU A 27 -2.63 -3.44 12.89
N SER A 28 -2.62 -2.44 13.77
CA SER A 28 -3.62 -1.38 13.76
C SER A 28 -3.34 -0.40 12.63
N THR A 29 -4.37 0.32 12.20
CA THR A 29 -4.23 1.38 11.18
C THR A 29 -3.18 2.43 11.55
N ASP A 30 -3.10 2.85 12.82
CA ASP A 30 -2.04 3.76 13.28
C ASP A 30 -0.62 3.18 13.15
N GLN A 31 -0.46 1.85 13.29
CA GLN A 31 0.83 1.18 13.10
C GLN A 31 1.18 1.07 11.62
N VAL A 32 0.19 0.83 10.75
CA VAL A 32 0.40 0.82 9.31
C VAL A 32 0.77 2.22 8.81
N ALA A 33 0.07 3.27 9.28
CA ALA A 33 0.38 4.66 8.96
C ALA A 33 1.77 5.12 9.49
N ALA A 34 2.37 4.36 10.41
CA ALA A 34 3.73 4.62 10.89
C ALA A 34 4.83 3.96 10.04
N LEU A 35 4.46 3.15 9.04
CA LEU A 35 5.42 2.59 8.09
C LEU A 35 6.01 3.70 7.23
N THR A 36 7.31 3.62 6.98
CA THR A 36 8.01 4.52 6.06
C THR A 36 7.90 4.04 4.62
N SER A 37 8.06 4.93 3.65
CA SER A 37 8.12 4.58 2.22
C SER A 37 9.13 3.47 1.91
N SER A 38 10.28 3.46 2.59
CA SER A 38 11.29 2.39 2.42
C SER A 38 10.80 1.03 2.88
N GLN A 39 10.03 0.98 3.98
CA GLN A 39 9.44 -0.24 4.50
C GLN A 39 8.30 -0.73 3.62
N ILE A 40 7.46 0.18 3.13
CA ILE A 40 6.36 -0.13 2.18
C ILE A 40 6.93 -0.69 0.87
N GLY A 41 8.01 -0.09 0.35
CA GLY A 41 8.69 -0.61 -0.84
C GLY A 41 9.32 -2.00 -0.66
N ALA A 42 9.49 -2.45 0.58
CA ALA A 42 9.96 -3.81 0.89
C ALA A 42 8.82 -4.85 0.93
N LEU A 43 7.56 -4.42 0.95
CA LEU A 43 6.41 -5.32 0.96
C LEU A 43 6.21 -6.00 -0.40
N THR A 44 5.86 -7.28 -0.34
CA THR A 44 5.46 -8.12 -1.47
C THR A 44 3.95 -8.05 -1.71
N ALA A 45 3.49 -8.60 -2.84
CA ALA A 45 2.05 -8.68 -3.15
C ALA A 45 1.23 -9.32 -2.01
N THR A 46 1.77 -10.37 -1.37
CA THR A 46 1.07 -11.10 -0.31
C THR A 46 0.91 -10.26 0.95
N GLU A 47 1.89 -9.41 1.27
CA GLU A 47 1.82 -8.54 2.45
C GLU A 47 0.96 -7.30 2.18
N VAL A 48 1.07 -6.72 0.97
CA VAL A 48 0.19 -5.61 0.55
C VAL A 48 -1.27 -6.05 0.56
N GLY A 49 -1.58 -7.22 0.00
CA GLY A 49 -2.95 -7.76 0.01
C GLY A 49 -3.44 -8.25 1.37
N ALA A 50 -2.62 -8.15 2.42
CA ALA A 50 -3.01 -8.43 3.80
C ALA A 50 -3.37 -7.16 4.58
N LEU A 51 -3.08 -5.98 4.04
CA LEU A 51 -3.54 -4.70 4.57
C LEU A 51 -5.03 -4.54 4.30
N SER A 52 -5.73 -3.86 5.20
CA SER A 52 -7.11 -3.48 4.93
C SER A 52 -7.16 -2.26 4.00
N THR A 53 -8.31 -2.06 3.36
CA THR A 53 -8.59 -0.89 2.53
C THR A 53 -8.40 0.42 3.31
N ASP A 54 -8.82 0.46 4.58
CA ASP A 54 -8.63 1.63 5.46
C ASP A 54 -7.14 1.89 5.72
N ASP A 55 -6.33 0.85 5.87
CA ASP A 55 -4.88 0.99 6.07
C ASP A 55 -4.21 1.58 4.83
N ILE A 56 -4.56 1.09 3.65
CA ILE A 56 -4.01 1.59 2.37
C ILE A 56 -4.44 3.04 2.14
N ALA A 57 -5.67 3.40 2.50
CA ALA A 57 -6.16 4.77 2.40
C ALA A 57 -5.38 5.76 3.30
N THR A 58 -4.69 5.29 4.35
CA THR A 58 -3.84 6.16 5.19
C THR A 58 -2.51 6.57 4.55
N PHE A 59 -2.08 5.89 3.47
CA PHE A 59 -0.79 6.16 2.85
C PHE A 59 -0.75 7.55 2.20
N SER A 60 0.33 8.28 2.45
CA SER A 60 0.67 9.48 1.71
C SER A 60 0.98 9.20 0.23
N THR A 61 1.04 10.24 -0.59
CA THR A 61 1.43 10.13 -2.00
C THR A 61 2.83 9.52 -2.18
N ASP A 62 3.77 9.86 -1.30
CA ASP A 62 5.14 9.32 -1.34
C ASP A 62 5.17 7.82 -1.02
N GLU A 63 4.27 7.36 -0.16
CA GLU A 63 4.14 5.95 0.22
C GLU A 63 3.45 5.15 -0.88
N ILE A 64 2.43 5.69 -1.54
CA ILE A 64 1.84 5.10 -2.75
C ILE A 64 2.90 4.96 -3.86
N ALA A 65 3.69 6.01 -4.11
CA ALA A 65 4.77 5.98 -5.09
C ALA A 65 5.89 4.98 -4.72
N ALA A 66 6.01 4.63 -3.45
CA ALA A 66 7.00 3.67 -2.96
C ALA A 66 6.55 2.20 -3.03
N ILE A 67 5.25 1.92 -3.23
CA ILE A 67 4.77 0.54 -3.41
C ILE A 67 5.50 -0.10 -4.60
N SER A 68 6.20 -1.20 -4.35
CA SER A 68 6.95 -1.90 -5.39
C SER A 68 6.02 -2.43 -6.48
N THR A 69 6.51 -2.57 -7.72
CA THR A 69 5.71 -3.13 -8.82
C THR A 69 5.19 -4.55 -8.52
N ALA A 70 5.93 -5.32 -7.73
CA ALA A 70 5.48 -6.60 -7.21
C ALA A 70 4.37 -6.43 -6.16
N GLY A 71 4.54 -5.49 -5.22
CA GLY A 71 3.56 -5.15 -4.20
C GLY A 71 2.20 -4.72 -4.78
N LEU A 72 2.20 -3.99 -5.90
CA LEU A 72 0.96 -3.56 -6.57
C LEU A 72 0.03 -4.71 -6.92
N ARG A 73 0.54 -5.91 -7.21
CA ARG A 73 -0.29 -7.11 -7.44
C ARG A 73 -1.13 -7.53 -6.23
N GLY A 74 -0.78 -7.06 -5.04
CA GLY A 74 -1.55 -7.26 -3.83
C GLY A 74 -2.75 -6.35 -3.68
N LEU A 75 -2.78 -5.20 -4.36
CA LEU A 75 -3.89 -4.25 -4.27
C LEU A 75 -5.13 -4.82 -4.96
N SER A 76 -6.24 -4.89 -4.23
CA SER A 76 -7.53 -5.21 -4.81
C SER A 76 -8.09 -4.01 -5.60
N THR A 77 -9.14 -4.25 -6.37
CA THR A 77 -9.84 -3.17 -7.08
C THR A 77 -10.61 -2.24 -6.13
N ASP A 78 -11.04 -2.77 -4.98
CA ASP A 78 -11.68 -1.98 -3.91
C ASP A 78 -10.65 -1.04 -3.24
N ASP A 79 -9.42 -1.51 -3.02
CA ASP A 79 -8.34 -0.67 -2.47
C ASP A 79 -8.01 0.51 -3.39
N ILE A 80 -7.97 0.26 -4.70
CA ILE A 80 -7.74 1.31 -5.69
C ILE A 80 -8.91 2.29 -5.72
N ALA A 81 -10.14 1.80 -5.60
CA ALA A 81 -11.34 2.63 -5.62
C ALA A 81 -11.49 3.52 -4.37
N SER A 82 -10.86 3.16 -3.24
CA SER A 82 -10.87 3.98 -2.03
C SER A 82 -9.80 5.07 -2.01
N LEU A 83 -8.84 5.05 -2.94
CA LEU A 83 -7.76 6.04 -3.00
C LEU A 83 -8.30 7.42 -3.42
N SER A 84 -7.83 8.46 -2.73
CA SER A 84 -8.05 9.85 -3.12
C SER A 84 -7.45 10.19 -4.49
N SER A 85 -7.90 11.29 -5.09
CA SER A 85 -7.34 11.81 -6.34
C SER A 85 -5.82 12.00 -6.26
N ASP A 86 -5.32 12.56 -5.15
CA ASP A 86 -3.89 12.83 -4.97
C ASP A 86 -3.07 11.54 -4.92
N GLN A 87 -3.58 10.51 -4.24
CA GLN A 87 -2.96 9.17 -4.21
C GLN A 87 -2.99 8.50 -5.60
N LEU A 88 -4.09 8.62 -6.34
CA LEU A 88 -4.17 8.11 -7.72
C LEU A 88 -3.18 8.81 -8.65
N TYR A 89 -2.94 10.11 -8.47
CA TYR A 89 -1.93 10.87 -9.23
C TYR A 89 -0.49 10.52 -8.83
N ALA A 90 -0.29 9.96 -7.63
CA ALA A 90 1.02 9.57 -7.14
C ALA A 90 1.58 8.29 -7.81
N PHE A 91 0.74 7.51 -8.51
CA PHE A 91 1.22 6.35 -9.26
C PHE A 91 2.22 6.78 -10.34
N THR A 92 3.41 6.17 -10.29
CA THR A 92 4.44 6.37 -11.31
C THR A 92 4.12 5.63 -12.60
N THR A 93 4.75 6.03 -13.70
CA THR A 93 4.59 5.35 -15.00
C THR A 93 4.98 3.87 -14.95
N THR A 94 6.03 3.53 -14.20
CA THR A 94 6.47 2.14 -13.99
C THR A 94 5.44 1.33 -13.19
N GLN A 95 4.81 1.94 -12.19
CA GLN A 95 3.73 1.30 -11.43
C GLN A 95 2.49 1.05 -12.29
N VAL A 96 2.06 2.03 -13.09
CA VAL A 96 0.94 1.88 -14.03
C VAL A 96 1.20 0.78 -15.06
N GLN A 97 2.42 0.66 -15.59
CA GLN A 97 2.81 -0.42 -16.49
C GLN A 97 2.79 -1.79 -15.82
N ALA A 98 3.00 -1.84 -14.50
CA ALA A 98 2.92 -3.07 -13.77
C ALA A 98 1.47 -3.51 -13.61
N LEU A 99 0.47 -2.62 -13.42
CA LEU A 99 -0.97 -2.91 -13.19
C LEU A 99 -1.57 -4.00 -14.10
N ASP A 100 -2.43 -4.86 -13.55
CA ASP A 100 -3.22 -5.79 -14.38
C ASP A 100 -4.47 -5.12 -14.95
N ALA A 101 -5.19 -5.82 -15.82
CA ALA A 101 -6.36 -5.25 -16.50
C ALA A 101 -7.48 -4.83 -15.52
N GLY A 102 -7.69 -5.57 -14.43
CA GLY A 102 -8.70 -5.23 -13.42
C GLY A 102 -8.29 -4.00 -12.63
N GLN A 103 -7.03 -3.93 -12.22
CA GLN A 103 -6.47 -2.77 -11.52
C GLN A 103 -6.48 -1.51 -12.37
N VAL A 104 -6.13 -1.60 -13.67
CA VAL A 104 -6.23 -0.47 -14.60
C VAL A 104 -7.67 0.01 -14.73
N ALA A 105 -8.64 -0.91 -14.86
CA ALA A 105 -10.05 -0.55 -14.94
C ALA A 105 -10.53 0.14 -13.65
N ALA A 106 -10.06 -0.30 -12.49
CA ALA A 106 -10.35 0.34 -11.20
C ALA A 106 -9.77 1.76 -11.12
N VAL A 107 -8.52 1.98 -11.55
CA VAL A 107 -7.92 3.31 -11.61
C VAL A 107 -8.73 4.25 -12.51
N ILE A 108 -9.10 3.80 -13.72
CA ILE A 108 -9.91 4.59 -14.65
C ILE A 108 -11.28 4.95 -14.03
N SER A 109 -11.92 3.98 -13.38
CA SER A 109 -13.23 4.18 -12.75
C SER A 109 -13.15 5.14 -11.57
N ALA A 110 -12.09 5.05 -10.76
CA ALA A 110 -11.85 5.94 -9.64
C ALA A 110 -11.64 7.38 -10.13
N TYR A 111 -10.83 7.59 -11.17
CA TYR A 111 -10.68 8.92 -11.79
C TYR A 111 -12.00 9.50 -12.29
N ALA A 112 -12.82 8.70 -12.96
CA ALA A 112 -14.12 9.15 -13.48
C ALA A 112 -15.13 9.51 -12.38
N ALA A 113 -14.92 9.08 -11.13
CA ALA A 113 -15.77 9.44 -9.99
C ALA A 113 -15.39 10.80 -9.35
N TYR A 114 -14.23 11.37 -9.72
CA TYR A 114 -13.74 12.66 -9.22
C TYR A 114 -14.05 13.85 -10.16
N ASP A 115 -14.50 13.58 -11.40
CA ASP A 115 -15.02 14.57 -12.36
C ASP A 115 -16.54 14.79 -12.21
#